data_AF-A0A2E9Q6N0-F1
#
_entry.id   AF-A0A2E9Q6N0-F1
#
_cell.length_a   1.000
_cell.length_b   1.000
_cell.length_c   1.000
_cell.angle_alpha   90.00
_cell.angle_beta   90.00
_cell.angle_gamma   90.00
#
_symmetry.space_group_name_H-M   'P 1'
#
loop_
_entity.id
_entity.type
_entity.pdbx_description
1 polymer ?
#
loop_
_entity_poly.entity_id
_entity_poly.type
_entity_poly.pdbx_seq_one_letter_code
_entity_poly.pdbx_strand_id
1 'polypeptide(L)'
;MKKLLLRTYTLPVFMLTLRLAAPFARVRLFGGPVRLWMRLLARLVYWASGSPRANDPQDLARIWQTLMPEPHSHFPLVNGERFESIGLDYLEKSSEGTGSELVPDVGQASVAAGEIHLHCPLQGTGDPVACHHLMEFDRALVQAAGGHLMVLDSQSNSGRPYCTVLMSMDANTLKRYAPAHKKEPLES
;
A
#
# COMPACT_ATOMS: atom_id res chain seq x y z
N MET A 1 -10.66 12.65 -23.63
CA MET A 1 -9.97 13.15 -22.41
C MET A 1 -9.40 12.02 -21.55
N LYS A 2 -10.18 11.04 -21.06
CA LYS A 2 -9.69 9.93 -20.21
C LYS A 2 -8.49 9.15 -20.78
N LYS A 3 -8.56 8.73 -22.05
CA LYS A 3 -7.48 8.02 -22.75
C LYS A 3 -6.17 8.83 -22.82
N LEU A 4 -6.28 10.15 -22.97
CA LEU A 4 -5.11 11.04 -23.01
C LEU A 4 -4.45 11.11 -21.63
N LEU A 5 -5.26 11.19 -20.57
CA LEU A 5 -4.80 11.24 -19.19
C LEU A 5 -4.06 9.95 -18.79
N LEU A 6 -4.62 8.79 -19.12
CA LEU A 6 -3.96 7.50 -18.91
C LEU A 6 -2.65 7.37 -19.70
N ARG A 7 -2.61 7.94 -20.92
CA ARG A 7 -1.38 7.96 -21.74
C ARG A 7 -0.29 8.87 -21.15
N THR A 8 -0.67 9.96 -20.49
CA THR A 8 0.25 10.87 -19.81
C THR A 8 0.64 10.40 -18.41
N TYR A 9 -0.15 9.53 -17.78
CA TYR A 9 0.14 8.98 -16.46
C TYR A 9 1.20 7.88 -16.56
N THR A 10 2.43 8.30 -16.83
CA THR A 10 3.61 7.43 -16.91
C THR A 10 4.39 7.47 -15.60
N LEU A 11 5.24 6.47 -15.38
CA LEU A 11 6.11 6.39 -14.21
C LEU A 11 6.91 7.69 -13.96
N PRO A 12 7.54 8.34 -14.96
CA PRO A 12 8.25 9.61 -14.74
C PRO A 12 7.35 10.74 -14.23
N VAL A 13 6.13 10.85 -14.74
CA VAL A 13 5.17 11.88 -14.31
C VAL A 13 4.73 11.63 -12.87
N PHE A 14 4.45 10.36 -12.55
CA PHE A 14 4.12 9.98 -11.19
C PHE A 14 5.27 10.25 -10.22
N MET A 15 6.49 9.84 -10.55
CA MET A 15 7.68 10.08 -9.74
C MET A 15 7.99 11.56 -9.58
N LEU A 16 7.84 12.36 -10.63
CA LEU A 16 8.00 13.81 -10.55
C LEU A 16 6.99 14.41 -9.57
N THR A 17 5.73 13.96 -9.63
CA THR A 17 4.68 14.39 -8.71
C THR A 17 5.03 14.07 -7.25
N LEU A 18 5.50 12.84 -6.99
CA LEU A 18 5.93 12.43 -5.64
C LEU A 18 7.13 13.25 -5.16
N ARG A 19 8.13 13.48 -6.00
CA ARG A 19 9.32 14.28 -5.67
C ARG A 19 8.97 15.72 -5.33
N LEU A 20 8.04 16.33 -6.07
CA LEU A 20 7.58 17.69 -5.79
C LEU A 20 6.78 17.77 -4.49
N ALA A 21 5.99 16.74 -4.17
CA ALA A 21 5.19 16.71 -2.95
C ALA A 21 5.99 16.37 -1.68
N ALA A 22 7.07 15.59 -1.80
CA ALA A 22 7.88 15.12 -0.68
C ALA A 22 8.37 16.21 0.29
N PRO A 23 8.95 17.36 -0.15
CA PRO A 23 9.37 18.40 0.78
C PRO A 23 8.20 18.98 1.58
N PHE A 24 7.03 19.15 0.95
CA PHE A 24 5.83 19.64 1.63
C PHE A 24 5.26 18.61 2.61
N ALA A 25 5.39 17.31 2.30
CA ALA A 25 4.92 16.23 3.16
C ALA A 25 5.64 16.21 4.52
N ARG A 26 6.91 16.66 4.56
CA ARG A 26 7.74 16.78 5.77
C ARG A 26 7.37 17.98 6.64
N VAL A 27 6.82 19.04 6.04
CA VAL A 27 6.43 20.22 6.80
C VAL A 27 5.08 19.96 7.45
N ARG A 28 5.04 19.92 8.79
CA ARG A 28 3.83 19.62 9.59
C ARG A 28 2.61 20.45 9.18
N LEU A 29 2.81 21.74 8.85
CA LEU A 29 1.74 22.65 8.43
C LEU A 29 1.10 22.27 7.09
N PHE A 30 1.85 21.64 6.19
CA PHE A 30 1.39 21.26 4.85
C PHE A 30 0.84 19.83 4.77
N GLY A 31 0.84 19.06 5.86
CA GLY A 31 0.32 17.68 5.87
C GLY A 31 -1.17 17.58 5.49
N GLY A 32 -1.99 18.56 5.86
CA GLY A 32 -3.39 18.65 5.43
C GLY A 32 -3.53 18.88 3.91
N PRO A 33 -2.99 19.99 3.38
CA PRO A 33 -2.98 20.29 1.95
C PRO A 33 -2.42 19.16 1.08
N VAL A 34 -1.27 18.56 1.46
CA VAL A 34 -0.66 17.45 0.70
C VAL A 34 -1.61 16.26 0.61
N ARG A 35 -2.25 15.86 1.72
CA ARG A 35 -3.22 14.77 1.71
C ARG A 35 -4.44 15.07 0.84
N LEU A 36 -4.95 16.30 0.88
CA LEU A 36 -6.07 16.71 0.01
C LEU A 36 -5.67 16.61 -1.46
N TRP A 37 -4.51 17.12 -1.83
CA TRP A 37 -3.97 17.02 -3.19
C TRP A 37 -3.85 15.56 -3.65
N MET A 38 -3.25 14.70 -2.81
CA MET A 38 -3.10 13.28 -3.12
C MET A 38 -4.44 12.57 -3.33
N ARG A 39 -5.46 12.89 -2.52
CA ARG A 39 -6.83 12.37 -2.71
C ARG A 39 -7.44 12.80 -4.04
N LEU A 40 -7.28 14.06 -4.41
CA LEU A 40 -7.81 14.59 -5.67
C LEU A 40 -7.14 13.90 -6.86
N LEU A 41 -5.82 13.73 -6.80
CA LEU A 41 -5.07 13.02 -7.83
C LEU A 41 -5.50 11.54 -7.94
N ALA A 42 -5.64 10.84 -6.81
CA ALA A 42 -6.10 9.45 -6.79
C ALA A 42 -7.51 9.30 -7.39
N ARG A 43 -8.44 10.19 -7.03
CA ARG A 43 -9.79 10.22 -7.61
C ARG A 43 -9.78 10.48 -9.11
N LEU A 44 -8.90 11.37 -9.58
CA LEU A 44 -8.75 11.65 -11.00
C LEU A 44 -8.24 10.43 -11.78
N VAL A 45 -7.20 9.76 -11.27
CA VAL A 45 -6.66 8.51 -11.84
C VAL A 45 -7.73 7.43 -11.86
N TYR A 46 -8.41 7.20 -10.74
CA TYR A 46 -9.48 6.20 -10.62
C TYR A 46 -10.69 6.48 -11.53
N TRP A 47 -11.06 7.75 -11.71
CA TRP A 47 -12.13 8.12 -12.64
C TRP A 47 -11.71 7.92 -14.11
N ALA A 48 -10.44 8.21 -14.41
CA ALA A 48 -9.90 8.04 -15.76
C ALA A 48 -9.78 6.57 -16.16
N SER A 49 -9.53 5.67 -15.20
CA SER A 49 -9.41 4.22 -15.41
C SER A 49 -10.74 3.47 -15.53
N GLY A 50 -11.88 4.15 -15.42
CA GLY A 50 -13.20 3.52 -15.52
C GLY A 50 -13.79 3.05 -14.19
N SER A 51 -13.13 3.37 -13.07
CA SER A 51 -13.65 3.16 -11.71
C SER A 51 -13.97 1.69 -11.37
N PRO A 52 -12.98 0.79 -11.49
CA PRO A 52 -13.16 -0.63 -11.15
C PRO A 52 -13.43 -0.83 -9.66
N ARG A 53 -14.44 -1.63 -9.30
CA ARG A 53 -14.70 -2.05 -7.92
C ARG A 53 -14.06 -3.40 -7.62
N ALA A 54 -13.51 -3.53 -6.42
CA ALA A 54 -13.07 -4.81 -5.89
C ALA A 54 -14.22 -5.55 -5.20
N ASN A 55 -14.21 -6.87 -5.26
CA ASN A 55 -15.14 -7.72 -4.49
C ASN A 55 -14.44 -8.39 -3.31
N ASP A 56 -13.12 -8.55 -3.38
CA ASP A 56 -12.30 -9.16 -2.35
C ASP A 56 -10.93 -8.43 -2.22
N PRO A 57 -10.13 -8.71 -1.18
CA PRO A 57 -8.85 -8.06 -0.99
C PRO A 57 -7.83 -8.30 -2.10
N GLN A 58 -7.87 -9.45 -2.77
CA GLN A 58 -6.95 -9.78 -3.86
C GLN A 58 -7.29 -8.96 -5.11
N ASP A 59 -8.58 -8.75 -5.37
CA ASP A 59 -9.08 -7.83 -6.38
C ASP A 59 -8.67 -6.38 -6.08
N LEU A 60 -8.67 -5.94 -4.81
CA LEU A 60 -8.12 -4.61 -4.44
C LEU A 60 -6.65 -4.49 -4.85
N ALA A 61 -5.85 -5.50 -4.55
CA ALA A 61 -4.44 -5.52 -4.87
C ALA A 61 -4.21 -5.47 -6.39
N ARG A 62 -4.98 -6.27 -7.15
CA ARG A 62 -4.92 -6.32 -8.62
C ARG A 62 -5.35 -4.98 -9.25
N ILE A 63 -6.44 -4.38 -8.74
CA ILE A 63 -6.90 -3.07 -9.20
C ILE A 63 -5.83 -2.02 -8.91
N TRP A 64 -5.31 -1.98 -7.68
CA TRP A 64 -4.26 -1.02 -7.33
C TRP A 64 -3.03 -1.20 -8.23
N GLN A 65 -2.56 -2.42 -8.47
CA GLN A 65 -1.43 -2.69 -9.39
C GLN A 65 -1.70 -2.19 -10.81
N THR A 66 -2.92 -2.40 -11.32
CA THR A 66 -3.32 -1.95 -12.68
C THR A 66 -3.39 -0.42 -12.77
N LEU A 67 -3.67 0.26 -11.66
CA LEU A 67 -3.76 1.72 -11.59
C LEU A 67 -2.41 2.40 -11.31
N MET A 68 -1.40 1.64 -10.89
CA MET A 68 -0.06 2.14 -10.64
C MET A 68 0.80 2.00 -11.90
N PRO A 69 1.72 2.96 -12.16
CA PRO A 69 2.63 2.83 -13.29
C PRO A 69 3.61 1.66 -13.05
N GLU A 70 3.66 0.72 -14.00
CA GLU A 70 4.51 -0.48 -13.95
C GLU A 70 6.03 -0.17 -13.92
N PRO A 71 6.89 -1.09 -13.41
CA PRO A 71 6.63 -2.29 -12.60
C PRO A 71 7.36 -2.22 -11.24
N HIS A 72 6.66 -1.93 -10.15
CA HIS A 72 7.33 -1.68 -8.86
C HIS A 72 6.62 -2.27 -7.65
N SER A 73 5.74 -3.27 -7.82
CA SER A 73 5.02 -3.83 -6.67
C SER A 73 4.63 -5.27 -6.85
N HIS A 74 4.72 -6.03 -5.77
CA HIS A 74 4.46 -7.46 -5.75
C HIS A 74 3.24 -7.75 -4.88
N PHE A 75 2.18 -8.24 -5.53
CA PHE A 75 0.97 -8.74 -4.90
C PHE A 75 0.43 -9.97 -5.67
N PRO A 76 -0.28 -10.87 -4.99
CA PRO A 76 -0.20 -11.11 -3.55
C PRO A 76 1.17 -11.71 -3.20
N LEU A 77 1.66 -11.49 -1.98
CA LEU A 77 2.75 -12.32 -1.47
C LEU A 77 2.16 -13.69 -1.08
N VAL A 78 2.50 -14.74 -1.85
CA VAL A 78 1.95 -16.10 -1.69
C VAL A 78 2.72 -16.93 -0.67
N ASN A 79 3.97 -16.57 -0.34
CA ASN A 79 4.84 -17.41 0.49
C ASN A 79 4.91 -16.88 1.93
N GLY A 80 4.49 -17.72 2.88
CA GLY A 80 4.33 -17.36 4.29
C GLY A 80 5.62 -17.09 5.07
N GLU A 81 6.78 -17.46 4.53
CA GLU A 81 8.08 -17.41 5.22
C GLU A 81 8.56 -15.99 5.59
N ARG A 82 7.95 -14.92 5.06
CA ARG A 82 8.39 -13.52 5.32
C ARG A 82 7.50 -12.75 6.31
N PHE A 83 6.34 -13.29 6.67
CA PHE A 83 5.37 -12.64 7.56
C PHE A 83 5.49 -13.01 9.04
N GLU A 84 6.37 -13.96 9.40
CA GLU A 84 6.74 -14.25 10.80
C GLU A 84 7.16 -12.98 11.55
N SER A 85 7.84 -12.05 10.85
CA SER A 85 8.27 -10.76 11.43
C SER A 85 7.15 -9.73 11.67
N ILE A 86 5.92 -10.01 11.24
CA ILE A 86 4.78 -9.06 11.25
C ILE A 86 3.67 -9.55 12.21
N GLY A 87 3.85 -10.68 12.91
CA GLY A 87 2.86 -11.19 13.88
C GLY A 87 1.55 -11.64 13.23
N LEU A 88 1.61 -12.10 11.99
CA LEU A 88 0.51 -12.83 11.35
C LEU A 88 0.61 -14.29 11.77
N ASP A 89 -0.29 -14.73 12.65
CA ASP A 89 -0.35 -16.13 13.08
C ASP A 89 -0.73 -17.05 11.89
N TYR A 90 -0.13 -18.24 11.85
CA TYR A 90 -0.47 -19.33 10.94
C TYR A 90 -1.15 -20.43 11.75
N LEU A 91 -2.31 -20.92 11.32
CA LEU A 91 -2.95 -22.12 11.85
C LEU A 91 -2.61 -23.28 10.91
N GLU A 92 -2.01 -24.34 11.48
CA GLU A 92 -1.90 -25.62 10.79
C GLU A 92 -3.30 -26.12 10.41
N LYS A 93 -3.57 -26.22 9.10
CA LYS A 93 -4.77 -26.87 8.61
C LYS A 93 -4.49 -28.37 8.49
N SER A 94 -5.01 -29.18 9.41
CA SER A 94 -5.00 -30.63 9.22
C SER A 94 -6.05 -31.01 8.15
N SER A 95 -5.62 -31.16 6.90
CA SER A 95 -6.39 -31.91 5.91
C SER A 95 -6.07 -33.38 6.07
N GLU A 96 -7.09 -34.19 6.35
CA GLU A 96 -7.00 -35.64 6.28
C GLU A 96 -6.54 -36.06 4.87
N GLY A 97 -5.28 -36.48 4.76
CA GLY A 97 -4.74 -37.13 3.57
C GLY A 97 -3.73 -36.32 2.76
N THR A 98 -2.44 -36.61 3.02
CA THR A 98 -1.27 -36.38 2.12
C THR A 98 -0.96 -34.94 1.72
N GLY A 99 -0.11 -34.29 2.53
CA GLY A 99 0.64 -33.08 2.18
C GLY A 99 0.31 -31.90 3.10
N SER A 100 1.24 -31.53 3.99
CA SER A 100 1.14 -30.29 4.76
C SER A 100 1.53 -29.12 3.86
N GLU A 101 0.54 -28.35 3.41
CA GLU A 101 0.75 -27.08 2.73
C GLU A 101 0.69 -25.96 3.79
N LEU A 102 1.78 -25.21 3.94
CA LEU A 102 1.86 -24.04 4.81
C LEU A 102 1.01 -22.91 4.21
N VAL A 103 -0.27 -22.87 4.57
CA VAL A 103 -1.20 -21.81 4.16
C VAL A 103 -1.26 -20.74 5.26
N PRO A 104 -1.15 -19.43 4.94
CA PRO A 104 -1.35 -18.37 5.92
C PRO A 104 -2.72 -18.45 6.59
N ASP A 105 -2.77 -18.45 7.92
CA ASP A 105 -3.99 -18.11 8.67
C ASP A 105 -4.21 -16.59 8.68
N VAL A 106 -4.24 -16.05 7.47
CA VAL A 106 -5.18 -14.99 7.15
C VAL A 106 -6.53 -15.67 7.27
N GLY A 107 -7.13 -15.65 8.47
CA GLY A 107 -8.48 -16.15 8.70
C GLY A 107 -9.36 -15.80 7.51
N GLN A 108 -9.60 -16.83 6.68
CA GLN A 108 -10.10 -16.79 5.30
C GLN A 108 -10.06 -15.41 4.62
N ALA A 109 -9.08 -15.16 3.76
CA ALA A 109 -9.17 -14.16 2.68
C ALA A 109 -9.57 -12.71 3.07
N SER A 110 -9.41 -12.31 4.34
CA SER A 110 -9.87 -11.00 4.82
C SER A 110 -8.88 -9.85 4.54
N VAL A 111 -7.63 -10.17 4.21
CA VAL A 111 -6.61 -9.20 3.78
C VAL A 111 -5.80 -9.70 2.59
N ALA A 112 -5.26 -8.76 1.81
CA ALA A 112 -4.21 -9.01 0.83
C ALA A 112 -2.94 -8.27 1.25
N ALA A 113 -1.82 -9.01 1.31
CA ALA A 113 -0.52 -8.46 1.66
C ALA A 113 0.37 -8.27 0.42
N GLY A 114 1.21 -7.23 0.44
CA GLY A 114 2.15 -6.97 -0.65
C GLY A 114 3.28 -6.02 -0.31
N GLU A 115 4.19 -5.89 -1.27
CA GLU A 115 5.37 -5.02 -1.19
C GLU A 115 5.33 -3.94 -2.29
N ILE A 116 5.65 -2.70 -1.92
CA ILE A 116 5.80 -1.57 -2.83
C ILE A 116 7.29 -1.23 -2.94
N HIS A 117 7.89 -1.59 -4.06
CA HIS A 117 9.30 -1.39 -4.44
C HIS A 117 9.55 -0.10 -5.23
N LEU A 118 8.55 0.75 -5.35
CA LEU A 118 8.70 2.06 -5.95
C LEU A 118 9.69 2.88 -5.12
N HIS A 119 10.76 3.39 -5.73
CA HIS A 119 11.72 4.23 -5.02
C HIS A 119 11.01 5.44 -4.40
N CYS A 120 11.04 5.52 -3.07
CA CYS A 120 10.35 6.56 -2.32
C CYS A 120 11.27 7.77 -2.11
N PRO A 121 10.84 9.02 -2.41
CA PRO A 121 11.64 10.22 -2.14
C PRO A 121 11.87 10.48 -0.64
N LEU A 122 11.18 9.75 0.24
CA LEU A 122 11.37 9.81 1.69
C LEU A 122 12.18 8.62 2.23
N GLN A 123 12.75 7.78 1.36
CA GLN A 123 13.57 6.64 1.78
C GLN A 123 14.73 7.09 2.68
N GLY A 124 14.89 6.42 3.82
CA GLY A 124 15.98 6.70 4.78
C GLY A 124 15.88 8.05 5.51
N THR A 125 14.77 8.78 5.39
CA THR A 125 14.63 10.10 6.05
C THR A 125 14.33 10.03 7.54
N GLY A 126 13.89 8.87 8.05
CA GLY A 126 13.42 8.72 9.42
C GLY A 126 12.05 9.35 9.69
N ASP A 127 11.30 9.77 8.65
CA ASP A 127 10.03 10.50 8.79
C ASP A 127 8.82 9.68 8.29
N PRO A 128 8.30 8.75 9.10
CA PRO A 128 7.16 7.93 8.71
C PRO A 128 5.84 8.72 8.69
N VAL A 129 5.79 9.92 9.30
CA VAL A 129 4.61 10.80 9.23
C VAL A 129 4.52 11.46 7.86
N ALA A 130 5.64 11.95 7.31
CA ALA A 130 5.69 12.44 5.94
C ALA A 130 5.39 11.32 4.93
N CYS A 131 5.91 10.11 5.18
CA CYS A 131 5.57 8.94 4.37
C CYS A 131 4.07 8.66 4.40
N HIS A 132 3.46 8.70 5.58
CA HIS A 132 2.02 8.58 5.71
C HIS A 132 1.29 9.64 4.89
N HIS A 133 1.70 10.92 4.89
CA HIS A 133 1.08 11.94 4.04
C HIS A 133 1.16 11.62 2.54
N LEU A 134 2.31 11.16 2.03
CA LEU A 134 2.45 10.79 0.62
C LEU A 134 1.62 9.56 0.24
N MET A 135 1.61 8.54 1.10
CA MET A 135 0.83 7.30 0.91
C MET A 135 -0.69 7.52 0.96
N GLU A 136 -1.16 8.76 1.14
CA GLU A 136 -2.58 9.09 1.00
C GLU A 136 -3.08 8.87 -0.43
N PHE A 137 -2.21 8.99 -1.44
CA PHE A 137 -2.58 8.67 -2.81
C PHE A 137 -3.05 7.22 -2.92
N ASP A 138 -2.23 6.28 -2.48
CA ASP A 138 -2.50 4.85 -2.48
C ASP A 138 -3.75 4.51 -1.68
N ARG A 139 -3.88 5.06 -0.46
CA ARG A 139 -5.07 4.86 0.38
C ARG A 139 -6.34 5.36 -0.28
N ALA A 140 -6.30 6.54 -0.90
CA ALA A 140 -7.45 7.10 -1.59
C ALA A 140 -7.81 6.31 -2.86
N LEU A 141 -6.82 5.75 -3.54
CA LEU A 141 -7.01 4.89 -4.72
C LEU A 141 -7.72 3.59 -4.34
N VAL A 142 -7.22 2.89 -3.30
CA VAL A 142 -7.83 1.67 -2.77
C VAL A 142 -9.22 1.96 -2.18
N GLN A 143 -9.39 3.09 -1.50
CA GLN A 143 -10.69 3.52 -0.98
C GLN A 143 -11.71 3.75 -2.10
N ALA A 144 -11.30 4.34 -3.23
CA ALA A 144 -12.19 4.54 -4.36
C ALA A 144 -12.66 3.20 -4.98
N ALA A 145 -11.81 2.17 -4.92
CA ALA A 145 -12.12 0.80 -5.33
C ALA A 145 -12.99 0.03 -4.31
N GLY A 146 -13.26 0.60 -3.13
CA GLY A 146 -14.12 0.04 -2.10
C GLY A 146 -13.40 -0.58 -0.90
N GLY A 147 -12.09 -0.42 -0.78
CA GLY A 147 -11.29 -1.05 0.27
C GLY A 147 -10.52 -0.09 1.16
N HIS A 148 -9.57 -0.65 1.88
CA HIS A 148 -8.69 0.05 2.79
C HIS A 148 -7.26 -0.43 2.62
N LEU A 149 -6.28 0.47 2.74
CA LEU A 149 -4.86 0.16 2.70
C LEU A 149 -4.17 0.65 3.97
N MET A 150 -3.34 -0.19 4.56
CA MET A 150 -2.45 0.13 5.67
C MET A 150 -1.00 -0.15 5.27
N VAL A 151 -0.11 0.79 5.59
CA VAL A 151 1.34 0.59 5.49
C VAL A 151 1.84 0.06 6.82
N LEU A 152 2.41 -1.14 6.81
CA LEU A 152 2.98 -1.80 7.99
C LEU A 152 4.40 -1.31 8.24
N ASP A 153 5.22 -1.33 7.20
CA ASP A 153 6.61 -0.89 7.22
C ASP A 153 6.86 0.06 6.05
N SER A 154 7.60 1.14 6.30
CA SER A 154 7.81 2.18 5.30
C SER A 154 9.29 2.33 4.97
N GLN A 155 9.59 2.60 3.70
CA GLN A 155 10.97 2.89 3.25
C GLN A 155 11.61 4.08 3.99
N SER A 156 10.81 4.94 4.66
CA SER A 156 11.36 6.06 5.44
C SER A 156 12.02 5.65 6.74
N ASN A 157 11.62 4.53 7.36
CA ASN A 157 12.11 4.15 8.70
C ASN A 157 12.38 2.65 8.92
N SER A 158 12.12 1.79 7.94
CA SER A 158 12.31 0.33 8.10
C SER A 158 13.71 -0.16 7.78
N GLY A 159 14.57 0.67 7.16
CA GLY A 159 15.84 0.25 6.59
C GLY A 159 15.72 -0.62 5.32
N ARG A 160 14.49 -0.94 4.87
CA ARG A 160 14.22 -1.77 3.69
C ARG A 160 14.01 -0.92 2.44
N PRO A 161 14.34 -1.42 1.24
CA PRO A 161 14.13 -0.71 -0.02
C PRO A 161 12.68 -0.79 -0.54
N TYR A 162 11.74 -1.30 0.27
CA TYR A 162 10.33 -1.44 -0.06
C TYR A 162 9.44 -1.11 1.14
N CYS A 163 8.19 -0.73 0.87
CA CYS A 163 7.14 -0.66 1.89
C CYS A 163 6.39 -1.99 1.94
N THR A 164 5.99 -2.43 3.13
CA THR A 164 5.06 -3.56 3.30
C THR A 164 3.67 -3.03 3.58
N VAL A 165 2.65 -3.54 2.89
CA VAL A 165 1.27 -3.06 3.02
C VAL A 165 0.27 -4.19 3.15
N LEU A 166 -0.86 -3.88 3.79
CA LEU A 166 -2.07 -4.71 3.84
C LEU A 166 -3.23 -3.96 3.18
N MET A 167 -4.04 -4.69 2.43
CA MET A 167 -5.31 -4.23 1.89
C MET A 167 -6.45 -5.09 2.45
N SER A 168 -7.62 -4.49 2.70
CA SER A 168 -8.81 -5.22 3.14
C SER A 168 -10.08 -4.52 2.66
N MET A 169 -11.16 -5.30 2.51
CA MET A 169 -12.51 -4.76 2.30
C MET A 169 -13.08 -4.17 3.60
N ASP A 170 -12.57 -4.56 4.77
CA ASP A 170 -13.05 -4.10 6.07
C ASP A 170 -11.94 -3.38 6.86
N ALA A 171 -12.17 -2.09 7.17
CA ALA A 171 -11.24 -1.30 7.96
C ALA A 171 -10.98 -1.88 9.36
N ASN A 172 -11.96 -2.57 9.97
CA ASN A 172 -11.78 -3.14 11.31
C ASN A 172 -10.76 -4.28 11.30
N THR A 173 -10.68 -5.02 10.20
CA THR A 173 -9.66 -6.05 10.02
C THR A 173 -8.25 -5.47 10.09
N LEU A 174 -8.03 -4.28 9.52
CA LEU A 174 -6.72 -3.62 9.57
C LEU A 174 -6.35 -3.05 10.94
N LYS A 175 -7.32 -2.76 11.82
CA LYS A 175 -7.06 -2.20 13.17
C LYS A 175 -6.25 -3.13 14.08
N ARG A 176 -6.16 -4.42 13.73
CA ARG A 176 -5.35 -5.42 14.43
C ARG A 176 -3.85 -5.21 14.26
N TYR A 177 -3.44 -4.39 13.29
CA TYR A 177 -2.03 -4.16 12.97
C TYR A 177 -1.60 -2.72 13.31
N ALA A 178 -0.34 -2.59 13.71
CA ALA A 178 0.28 -1.29 13.97
C ALA A 178 0.76 -0.65 12.65
N PRO A 179 0.26 0.54 12.26
CA PRO A 179 0.71 1.20 11.04
C PRO A 179 2.10 1.83 11.21
N ALA A 180 2.88 1.90 10.14
CA ALA A 180 4.27 2.37 10.14
C ALA A 180 4.49 3.74 10.82
N HIS A 181 3.55 4.67 10.64
CA HIS A 181 3.63 6.03 11.22
C HIS A 181 3.35 6.11 12.73
N LYS A 182 2.98 4.98 13.35
CA LYS A 182 2.80 4.85 14.79
C LYS A 182 3.87 3.96 15.45
N LYS A 183 4.74 3.33 14.67
CA LYS A 183 5.86 2.55 15.18
C LYS A 183 7.01 3.48 15.56
N GLU A 184 7.74 3.15 16.62
CA GLU A 184 9.00 3.81 16.93
C GLU A 184 10.03 3.54 15.81
N PRO A 185 10.94 4.47 15.50
CA PRO A 185 12.03 4.21 14.57
C PRO A 185 12.89 3.04 15.08
N LEU A 186 13.33 2.15 14.18
CA LEU A 186 14.34 1.15 14.53
C LEU A 186 15.63 1.89 14.92
N GLU A 187 16.09 1.72 16.16
CA GLU A 187 17.42 2.19 16.57
C GLU A 187 18.47 1.45 15.72
N SER A 188 19.24 2.22 14.95
CA SER A 188 20.31 1.73 14.07
C SER A 188 21.64 1.63 14.79
#